data_AF-A0A1F2W6X5-F1
#
_entry.id   AF-A0A1F2W6X5-F1
#
_cell.length_a   1.000
_cell.length_b   1.000
_cell.length_c   1.000
_cell.angle_alpha   90.00
_cell.angle_beta   90.00
_cell.angle_gamma   90.00
#
_symmetry.space_group_name_H-M   'P 1'
#
loop_
_entity.id
_entity.type
_entity.pdbx_description
1 polymer ?
#
loop_
_entity_poly.entity_id
_entity_poly.type
_entity_poly.pdbx_seq_one_letter_code
_entity_poly.pdbx_strand_id
1 'polypeptide(L)'
;MHDNAQERGEIHSMSEGVRTIGSVVESLVPASQWDAMPEWPPDVFALTALLLKETEAFLLVVSPPAGKVWPPTSGWAAMVREVGRDWAARLGPPAEALPHLLVESWHTLEQASEVPLDELSQGGCWDVCLAVLTLHALADEACAGLGTSRRRVAGSFESRAWQRLRETGSLSRLPTGRVKIVPKTHLTLGGINLRSVSRHLAAYTSHVEVTWGQARANGAGRSGEPRSTYSVLLIPWPREVRSADFQRVGGPLLEMDRTGFGFFEFHPHQPLDLAYVEAALQGAARRTPSVDLMLLPEAAVLPAELGQLEELAAKYGVVSLTTGVREPAPSATSLGRSYAHMGLWSEGRWQRVQVDKHHRWGLDANQIRQYHLSGALPPGRLWWEAIQIPRRRLHILDMEGVGPIAVLICEDLARLDAVADVLRFVGPTLVLALLLDGPQLGTRWSSRYASVLADDPGAAVLTLTSLGMAKRSRPAGHRPSRTIALWKDPNRGLHEIEMGRGALAVLLTLGKQASTAWTADGRGHEDGAPRLVLQSATQIYPRRASAAHGAPAEQAPAPR
;
A
#
# COMPACT_ATOMS: atom_id res chain seq x y z
N MET A 1 -58.12 23.25 -32.61
CA MET A 1 -57.40 24.26 -33.43
C MET A 1 -57.14 25.46 -32.56
N HIS A 2 -55.97 25.54 -31.92
CA HIS A 2 -55.22 26.74 -31.55
C HIS A 2 -53.96 26.29 -30.78
N ASP A 3 -52.88 26.99 -31.07
CA ASP A 3 -51.52 27.01 -30.52
C ASP A 3 -51.15 26.16 -29.30
N ASN A 4 -50.01 25.45 -29.42
CA ASN A 4 -48.83 25.87 -28.66
C ASN A 4 -47.54 25.28 -29.28
N ALA A 5 -46.76 26.19 -29.86
CA ALA A 5 -45.33 26.03 -30.05
C ALA A 5 -44.60 26.24 -28.70
N GLN A 6 -43.33 25.81 -28.66
CA GLN A 6 -42.35 25.93 -27.56
C GLN A 6 -42.42 24.88 -26.45
N GLU A 7 -41.66 23.80 -26.64
CA GLU A 7 -40.60 23.36 -25.73
C GLU A 7 -39.97 22.09 -26.33
N ARG A 8 -39.09 22.27 -27.31
CA ARG A 8 -38.11 21.24 -27.66
C ARG A 8 -36.79 21.75 -27.12
N GLY A 9 -36.38 21.16 -26.00
CA GLY A 9 -35.10 21.39 -25.38
C GLY A 9 -33.99 21.23 -26.41
N GLU A 10 -33.19 22.28 -26.53
CA GLU A 10 -31.87 22.22 -27.13
C GLU A 10 -31.07 21.15 -26.39
N ILE A 11 -30.94 19.98 -26.99
CA ILE A 11 -29.80 19.12 -26.71
C ILE A 11 -28.61 19.90 -27.27
N HIS A 12 -27.92 20.63 -26.39
CA HIS A 12 -26.59 21.16 -26.64
C HIS A 12 -25.68 19.98 -26.97
N SER A 13 -25.63 19.62 -28.26
CA SER A 13 -24.56 18.87 -28.87
C SER A 13 -23.30 19.73 -28.73
N MET A 14 -22.57 19.57 -27.63
CA MET A 14 -21.19 20.04 -27.58
C MET A 14 -20.46 19.33 -28.71
N SER A 15 -20.02 20.08 -29.72
CA SER A 15 -19.03 19.58 -30.66
C SER A 15 -17.82 19.15 -29.83
N GLU A 16 -17.52 17.85 -29.79
CA GLU A 16 -16.24 17.38 -29.30
C GLU A 16 -15.18 17.94 -30.25
N GLY A 17 -14.63 19.11 -29.92
CA GLY A 17 -13.50 19.67 -30.63
C GLY A 17 -12.35 18.67 -30.61
N VAL A 18 -11.56 18.64 -31.69
CA VAL A 18 -10.36 17.82 -31.77
C VAL A 18 -9.48 18.14 -30.57
N ARG A 19 -9.21 17.15 -29.71
CA ARG A 19 -8.31 17.34 -28.58
C ARG A 19 -6.88 17.49 -29.07
N THR A 20 -6.22 18.55 -28.63
CA THR A 20 -4.81 18.85 -28.96
C THR A 20 -3.92 18.78 -27.72
N ILE A 21 -2.60 18.79 -27.91
CA ILE A 21 -1.63 18.91 -26.80
C ILE A 21 -1.95 20.14 -25.94
N GLY A 22 -2.22 21.28 -26.59
CA GLY A 22 -2.58 22.56 -25.97
C GLY A 22 -3.77 22.41 -25.03
N SER A 23 -4.83 21.77 -25.50
CA SER A 23 -6.05 21.54 -24.70
C SER A 23 -5.80 20.71 -23.42
N VAL A 24 -4.83 19.78 -23.46
CA VAL A 24 -4.45 19.00 -22.26
C VAL A 24 -3.74 19.88 -21.25
N VAL A 25 -2.84 20.77 -21.68
CA VAL A 25 -2.16 21.68 -20.74
C VAL A 25 -3.09 22.74 -20.18
N GLU A 26 -3.98 23.31 -21.00
CA GLU A 26 -5.02 24.24 -20.52
C GLU A 26 -5.92 23.61 -19.44
N SER A 27 -6.09 22.28 -19.47
CA SER A 27 -6.82 21.55 -18.43
C SER A 27 -6.09 21.46 -17.09
N LEU A 28 -4.77 21.68 -17.08
CA LEU A 28 -3.87 21.58 -15.93
C LEU A 28 -3.47 22.93 -15.36
N VAL A 29 -3.10 23.86 -16.23
CA VAL A 29 -2.62 25.20 -15.88
C VAL A 29 -3.17 26.26 -16.83
N PRO A 30 -3.31 27.51 -16.38
CA PRO A 30 -3.50 28.64 -17.29
C PRO A 30 -2.34 28.72 -18.29
N ALA A 31 -2.61 29.18 -19.52
CA ALA A 31 -1.59 29.34 -20.57
C ALA A 31 -0.35 30.14 -20.11
N SER A 32 -0.55 31.13 -19.22
CA SER A 32 0.53 31.94 -18.65
C SER A 32 1.52 31.18 -17.76
N GLN A 33 1.26 29.91 -17.45
CA GLN A 33 2.10 29.07 -16.60
C GLN A 33 2.77 27.94 -17.38
N TRP A 34 2.56 27.83 -18.69
CA TRP A 34 3.17 26.81 -19.54
C TRP A 34 4.70 26.89 -19.46
N ASP A 35 5.27 28.06 -19.75
CA ASP A 35 6.73 28.28 -19.81
C ASP A 35 7.46 27.99 -18.49
N ALA A 36 6.74 28.04 -17.36
CA ALA A 36 7.29 27.80 -16.02
C ALA A 36 7.21 26.32 -15.56
N MET A 37 6.56 25.43 -16.33
CA MET A 37 6.46 24.02 -15.97
C MET A 37 7.84 23.32 -15.89
N PRO A 38 8.81 23.55 -16.80
CA PRO A 38 10.15 22.95 -16.73
C PRO A 38 10.98 23.34 -15.50
N GLU A 39 10.54 24.32 -14.72
CA GLU A 39 11.19 24.66 -13.45
C GLU A 39 10.92 23.61 -12.35
N TRP A 40 10.03 22.66 -12.58
CA TRP A 40 9.69 21.62 -11.59
C TRP A 40 9.45 20.26 -12.25
N PRO A 41 10.36 19.28 -12.07
CA PRO A 41 10.27 17.98 -12.74
C PRO A 41 8.95 17.25 -12.53
N PRO A 42 8.37 17.20 -11.31
CA PRO A 42 7.06 16.58 -11.12
C PRO A 42 5.92 17.18 -11.97
N ASP A 43 6.00 18.44 -12.42
CA ASP A 43 4.97 19.04 -13.28
C ASP A 43 5.13 18.60 -14.74
N VAL A 44 6.37 18.55 -15.23
CA VAL A 44 6.68 17.96 -16.55
C VAL A 44 6.29 16.49 -16.58
N PHE A 45 6.58 15.74 -15.51
CA PHE A 45 6.14 14.35 -15.39
C PHE A 45 4.61 14.24 -15.41
N ALA A 46 3.89 15.13 -14.73
CA ALA A 46 2.44 15.13 -14.71
C ALA A 46 1.81 15.36 -16.09
N LEU A 47 2.30 16.36 -16.82
CA LEU A 47 1.84 16.62 -18.18
C LEU A 47 2.14 15.45 -19.11
N THR A 48 3.40 15.02 -19.17
CA THR A 48 3.80 13.92 -20.06
C THR A 48 3.10 12.62 -19.70
N ALA A 49 2.88 12.33 -18.42
CA ALA A 49 2.10 11.16 -17.99
C ALA A 49 0.65 11.21 -18.47
N LEU A 50 0.01 12.38 -18.49
CA LEU A 50 -1.35 12.54 -19.00
C LEU A 50 -1.40 12.39 -20.52
N LEU A 51 -0.48 13.04 -21.25
CA LEU A 51 -0.37 12.89 -22.71
C LEU A 51 -0.15 11.41 -23.07
N LEU A 52 0.82 10.75 -22.43
CA LEU A 52 1.12 9.33 -22.68
C LEU A 52 -0.04 8.42 -22.27
N LYS A 53 -0.78 8.73 -21.19
CA LYS A 53 -1.96 7.95 -20.77
C LYS A 53 -3.09 8.06 -21.79
N GLU A 54 -3.33 9.25 -22.33
CA GLU A 54 -4.46 9.51 -23.23
C GLU A 54 -4.19 9.04 -24.66
N THR A 55 -2.94 9.10 -25.10
CA THR A 55 -2.53 8.74 -26.47
C THR A 55 -1.98 7.32 -26.59
N GLU A 56 -1.69 6.67 -25.46
CA GLU A 56 -0.92 5.42 -25.40
C GLU A 56 0.45 5.47 -26.10
N ALA A 57 0.98 6.67 -26.39
CA ALA A 57 2.25 6.85 -27.09
C ALA A 57 3.47 6.26 -26.33
N PHE A 58 3.31 5.85 -25.07
CA PHE A 58 4.31 5.05 -24.36
C PHE A 58 4.58 3.70 -25.05
N LEU A 59 3.67 3.18 -25.89
CA LEU A 59 3.86 1.95 -26.67
C LEU A 59 4.95 2.11 -27.74
N LEU A 60 5.23 3.34 -28.18
CA LEU A 60 6.19 3.63 -29.25
C LEU A 60 7.64 3.27 -28.86
N VAL A 61 7.94 3.13 -27.57
CA VAL A 61 9.27 2.70 -27.09
C VAL A 61 9.55 1.22 -27.36
N VAL A 62 8.50 0.41 -27.56
CA VAL A 62 8.62 -1.03 -27.86
C VAL A 62 8.11 -1.38 -29.26
N SER A 63 7.26 -0.55 -29.85
CA SER A 63 6.66 -0.76 -31.16
C SER A 63 6.62 0.55 -31.96
N PRO A 64 7.79 1.11 -32.36
CA PRO A 64 7.84 2.34 -33.13
C PRO A 64 7.21 2.14 -34.54
N PRO A 65 6.71 3.22 -35.19
CA PRO A 65 6.19 3.15 -36.55
C PRO A 65 7.25 2.69 -37.56
N ALA A 66 6.80 2.22 -38.74
CA ALA A 66 7.71 1.75 -39.78
C ALA A 66 8.75 2.81 -40.17
N GLY A 67 10.03 2.42 -40.19
CA GLY A 67 11.16 3.30 -40.49
C GLY A 67 11.60 4.22 -39.33
N LYS A 68 10.94 4.15 -38.17
CA LYS A 68 11.36 4.85 -36.94
C LYS A 68 12.06 3.88 -36.01
N VAL A 69 12.95 4.41 -35.16
CA VAL A 69 13.79 3.61 -34.26
C VAL A 69 13.71 4.20 -32.85
N TRP A 70 13.57 3.32 -31.86
CA TRP A 70 13.73 3.63 -30.45
C TRP A 70 14.89 2.81 -29.86
N PRO A 71 15.73 3.37 -28.97
CA PRO A 71 15.82 4.79 -28.61
C PRO A 71 16.33 5.67 -29.77
N PRO A 72 16.17 7.01 -29.72
CA PRO A 72 16.54 7.90 -30.83
C PRO A 72 18.05 7.94 -31.11
N THR A 73 18.89 7.65 -30.11
CA THR A 73 20.35 7.63 -30.23
C THR A 73 20.96 6.51 -29.40
N SER A 74 22.15 6.04 -29.78
CA SER A 74 22.96 5.17 -28.94
C SER A 74 23.36 5.89 -27.66
N GLY A 75 23.11 5.29 -26.49
CA GLY A 75 23.42 5.89 -25.19
C GLY A 75 22.34 6.83 -24.64
N TRP A 76 21.17 6.94 -25.28
CA TRP A 76 20.06 7.78 -24.82
C TRP A 76 19.73 7.58 -23.33
N ALA A 77 19.67 6.33 -22.84
CA ALA A 77 19.36 6.04 -21.44
C ALA A 77 20.39 6.63 -20.45
N ALA A 78 21.67 6.61 -20.81
CA ALA A 78 22.74 7.19 -19.98
C ALA A 78 22.65 8.72 -19.99
N MET A 79 22.43 9.31 -21.17
CA MET A 79 22.24 10.74 -21.35
C MET A 79 21.05 11.26 -20.53
N VAL A 80 19.87 10.63 -20.63
CA VAL A 80 18.68 11.04 -19.86
C VAL A 80 18.93 10.97 -18.36
N ARG A 81 19.61 9.94 -17.87
CA ARG A 81 19.97 9.81 -16.45
C ARG A 81 20.94 10.89 -15.99
N GLU A 82 21.91 11.25 -16.82
CA GLU A 82 22.86 12.33 -16.51
C GLU A 82 22.16 13.69 -16.49
N VAL A 83 21.40 14.01 -17.54
CA VAL A 83 20.67 15.27 -17.66
C VAL A 83 19.59 15.40 -16.59
N GLY A 84 18.88 14.33 -16.24
CA GLY A 84 17.90 14.35 -15.15
C GLY A 84 18.55 14.64 -13.79
N ARG A 85 19.69 14.02 -13.49
CA ARG A 85 20.45 14.30 -12.25
C ARG A 85 20.97 15.74 -12.21
N ASP A 86 21.48 16.24 -13.34
CA ASP A 86 21.92 17.62 -13.51
C ASP A 86 20.75 18.59 -13.29
N TRP A 87 19.58 18.33 -13.88
CA TRP A 87 18.36 19.11 -13.66
C TRP A 87 18.02 19.22 -12.17
N ALA A 88 17.98 18.10 -11.44
CA ALA A 88 17.69 18.11 -10.01
C ALA A 88 18.68 18.94 -9.18
N ALA A 89 19.98 18.87 -9.53
CA ALA A 89 21.03 19.63 -8.86
C ALA A 89 20.86 21.15 -9.07
N ARG A 90 20.51 21.58 -10.28
CA ARG A 90 20.31 23.00 -10.65
C ARG A 90 19.08 23.66 -10.03
N LEU A 91 18.14 22.85 -9.53
CA LEU A 91 16.99 23.36 -8.77
C LEU A 91 17.39 23.78 -7.34
N GLY A 92 18.54 23.31 -6.82
CA GLY A 92 19.07 23.73 -5.53
C GLY A 92 19.62 25.17 -5.54
N PRO A 93 19.96 25.76 -4.39
CA PRO A 93 20.60 27.06 -4.34
C PRO A 93 22.11 26.96 -4.67
N PRO A 94 22.68 27.81 -5.56
CA PRO A 94 22.00 28.81 -6.39
C PRO A 94 21.29 28.20 -7.61
N ALA A 95 20.18 28.79 -8.04
CA ALA A 95 19.46 28.34 -9.22
C ALA A 95 20.29 28.59 -10.48
N GLU A 96 20.41 27.56 -11.33
CA GLU A 96 21.17 27.60 -12.58
C GLU A 96 20.24 27.44 -13.80
N ALA A 97 20.76 27.78 -14.99
CA ALA A 97 20.01 27.61 -16.24
C ALA A 97 19.63 26.14 -16.47
N LEU A 98 18.45 25.88 -17.02
CA LEU A 98 17.97 24.52 -17.29
C LEU A 98 18.85 23.78 -18.32
N PRO A 99 18.98 22.46 -18.25
CA PRO A 99 19.78 21.69 -19.21
C PRO A 99 19.27 21.84 -20.66
N HIS A 100 20.18 21.92 -21.63
CA HIS A 100 19.84 22.17 -23.04
C HIS A 100 18.81 21.17 -23.60
N LEU A 101 19.02 19.87 -23.38
CA LEU A 101 18.10 18.83 -23.88
C LEU A 101 16.67 18.98 -23.33
N LEU A 102 16.53 19.41 -22.07
CA LEU A 102 15.22 19.70 -21.47
C LEU A 102 14.55 20.86 -22.21
N VAL A 103 15.28 21.97 -22.40
CA VAL A 103 14.78 23.17 -23.08
C VAL A 103 14.39 22.89 -24.53
N GLU A 104 15.24 22.16 -25.27
CA GLU A 104 14.99 21.78 -26.67
C GLU A 104 13.77 20.87 -26.82
N SER A 105 13.66 19.84 -25.96
CA SER A 105 12.51 18.92 -25.99
C SER A 105 11.23 19.65 -25.58
N TRP A 106 11.31 20.56 -24.61
CA TRP A 106 10.18 21.37 -24.17
C TRP A 106 9.70 22.33 -25.27
N HIS A 107 10.62 23.00 -25.95
CA HIS A 107 10.31 23.88 -27.08
C HIS A 107 9.64 23.11 -28.22
N THR A 108 10.08 21.88 -28.50
CA THR A 108 9.43 21.01 -29.50
C THR A 108 7.97 20.71 -29.12
N LEU A 109 7.70 20.46 -27.84
CA LEU A 109 6.34 20.23 -27.33
C LEU A 109 5.48 21.50 -27.39
N GLU A 110 6.05 22.66 -27.07
CA GLU A 110 5.38 23.97 -27.16
C GLU A 110 4.92 24.30 -28.58
N GLN A 111 5.81 24.14 -29.57
CA GLN A 111 5.47 24.41 -30.97
C GLN A 111 4.42 23.43 -31.53
N ALA A 112 4.18 22.34 -30.82
CA ALA A 112 3.18 21.33 -31.15
C ALA A 112 1.84 21.50 -30.40
N SER A 113 1.56 22.67 -29.80
CA SER A 113 0.32 22.89 -29.02
C SER A 113 -0.95 22.53 -29.80
N GLU A 114 -1.01 22.85 -31.09
CA GLU A 114 -2.17 22.59 -31.95
C GLU A 114 -2.20 21.18 -32.55
N VAL A 115 -1.18 20.35 -32.29
CA VAL A 115 -1.14 18.98 -32.82
C VAL A 115 -2.25 18.14 -32.16
N PRO A 116 -3.11 17.47 -32.96
CA PRO A 116 -4.12 16.55 -32.45
C PRO A 116 -3.49 15.38 -31.67
N LEU A 117 -4.14 14.95 -30.59
CA LEU A 117 -3.68 13.80 -29.80
C LEU A 117 -3.62 12.48 -30.61
N ASP A 118 -4.45 12.35 -31.65
CA ASP A 118 -4.43 11.18 -32.54
C ASP A 118 -3.11 11.06 -33.33
N GLU A 119 -2.48 12.19 -33.69
CA GLU A 119 -1.17 12.20 -34.36
C GLU A 119 -0.06 11.67 -33.44
N LEU A 120 -0.14 11.96 -32.14
CA LEU A 120 0.78 11.41 -31.14
C LEU A 120 0.56 9.91 -30.97
N SER A 121 -0.70 9.48 -30.94
CA SER A 121 -1.10 8.08 -30.74
C SER A 121 -0.59 7.18 -31.87
N GLN A 122 -0.63 7.67 -33.11
CA GLN A 122 -0.15 6.94 -34.28
C GLN A 122 1.36 7.08 -34.53
N GLY A 123 2.05 7.95 -33.79
CA GLY A 123 3.44 8.31 -34.05
C GLY A 123 3.63 9.10 -35.35
N GLY A 124 2.58 9.78 -35.83
CA GLY A 124 2.60 10.60 -37.05
C GLY A 124 3.54 11.81 -36.91
N CYS A 125 3.55 12.43 -35.72
CA CYS A 125 4.47 13.50 -35.34
C CYS A 125 5.67 12.96 -34.53
N TRP A 126 6.50 12.12 -35.17
CA TRP A 126 7.55 11.37 -34.47
C TRP A 126 8.48 12.20 -33.58
N ASP A 127 8.91 13.39 -34.02
CA ASP A 127 9.81 14.23 -33.24
C ASP A 127 9.14 14.75 -31.95
N VAL A 128 7.83 15.02 -32.00
CA VAL A 128 7.03 15.37 -30.82
C VAL A 128 6.88 14.16 -29.88
N CYS A 129 6.65 12.97 -30.42
CA CYS A 129 6.62 11.73 -29.63
C CYS A 129 7.95 11.51 -28.90
N LEU A 130 9.09 11.70 -29.58
CA LEU A 130 10.42 11.63 -28.99
C LEU A 130 10.62 12.67 -27.87
N ALA A 131 10.15 13.90 -28.10
CA ALA A 131 10.21 14.97 -27.10
C ALA A 131 9.38 14.62 -25.85
N VAL A 132 8.13 14.16 -26.00
CA VAL A 132 7.27 13.77 -24.87
C VAL A 132 7.89 12.61 -24.07
N LEU A 133 8.38 11.57 -24.75
CA LEU A 133 9.00 10.41 -24.10
C LEU A 133 10.32 10.79 -23.40
N THR A 134 11.12 11.67 -24.01
CA THR A 134 12.37 12.17 -23.42
C THR A 134 12.09 13.05 -22.21
N LEU A 135 11.14 13.99 -22.29
CA LEU A 135 10.70 14.81 -21.16
C LEU A 135 10.17 13.97 -19.99
N HIS A 136 9.39 12.93 -20.29
CA HIS A 136 8.89 12.00 -19.27
C HIS A 136 10.04 11.31 -18.52
N ALA A 137 11.01 10.78 -19.28
CA ALA A 137 12.16 10.09 -18.71
C ALA A 137 13.11 11.03 -17.95
N LEU A 138 13.35 12.25 -18.47
CA LEU A 138 14.13 13.28 -17.77
C LEU A 138 13.51 13.65 -16.43
N ALA A 139 12.19 13.87 -16.40
CA ALA A 139 11.47 14.25 -15.20
C ALA A 139 11.44 13.14 -14.14
N ASP A 140 11.36 11.89 -14.59
CA ASP A 140 11.48 10.70 -13.74
C ASP A 140 12.88 10.56 -13.15
N GLU A 141 13.95 10.66 -13.96
CA GLU A 141 15.34 10.59 -13.49
C GLU A 141 15.73 11.76 -12.57
N ALA A 142 15.22 12.97 -12.82
CA ALA A 142 15.41 14.12 -11.92
C ALA A 142 14.79 13.89 -10.54
N CYS A 143 13.80 13.00 -10.45
CA CYS A 143 13.16 12.61 -9.20
C CYS A 143 13.77 11.36 -8.55
N ALA A 144 14.94 10.91 -9.02
CA ALA A 144 15.65 9.79 -8.42
C ALA A 144 15.91 10.03 -6.92
N GLY A 145 15.63 9.01 -6.11
CA GLY A 145 15.83 9.06 -4.66
C GLY A 145 14.66 9.64 -3.85
N LEU A 146 13.66 10.27 -4.48
CA LEU A 146 12.49 10.79 -3.76
C LEU A 146 11.68 9.69 -3.07
N GLY A 147 11.65 8.46 -3.60
CA GLY A 147 10.97 7.30 -2.99
C GLY A 147 11.77 6.54 -1.93
N THR A 148 12.86 7.11 -1.40
CA THR A 148 13.74 6.43 -0.43
C THR A 148 13.84 7.21 0.88
N SER A 149 14.01 6.48 1.99
CA SER A 149 14.16 7.04 3.34
C SER A 149 15.54 7.66 3.61
N ARG A 150 16.17 8.30 2.61
CA ARG A 150 17.48 8.96 2.77
C ARG A 150 17.36 10.25 3.56
N ARG A 151 18.43 10.63 4.26
CA ARG A 151 18.53 11.95 4.90
C ARG A 151 18.58 13.02 3.80
N ARG A 152 17.70 14.02 3.91
CA ARG A 152 17.58 15.11 2.93
C ARG A 152 18.28 16.34 3.45
N VAL A 153 18.96 17.05 2.56
CA VAL A 153 19.63 18.32 2.87
C VAL A 153 18.57 19.42 2.92
N ALA A 154 18.60 20.26 3.96
CA ALA A 154 17.64 21.37 4.07
C ALA A 154 17.77 22.30 2.86
N GLY A 155 16.63 22.74 2.30
CA GLY A 155 16.59 23.60 1.12
C GLY A 155 16.84 22.90 -0.23
N SER A 156 17.20 21.62 -0.25
CA SER A 156 17.38 20.88 -1.50
C SER A 156 16.06 20.70 -2.26
N PHE A 157 16.14 20.34 -3.54
CA PHE A 157 14.98 19.92 -4.34
C PHE A 157 14.18 18.83 -3.63
N GLU A 158 14.85 17.78 -3.14
CA GLU A 158 14.20 16.64 -2.49
C GLU A 158 13.48 17.04 -1.21
N SER A 159 14.06 17.96 -0.42
CA SER A 159 13.41 18.45 0.80
C SER A 159 12.11 19.21 0.47
N ARG A 160 12.15 20.11 -0.52
CA ARG A 160 10.96 20.87 -0.97
C ARG A 160 9.90 19.97 -1.60
N ALA A 161 10.32 18.99 -2.41
CA ALA A 161 9.41 18.02 -3.02
C ALA A 161 8.70 17.18 -1.95
N TRP A 162 9.42 16.73 -0.92
CA TRP A 162 8.84 16.00 0.20
C TRP A 162 7.90 16.83 1.07
N GLN A 163 8.24 18.09 1.32
CA GLN A 163 7.34 19.01 2.01
C GLN A 163 6.00 19.11 1.27
N ARG A 164 6.04 19.31 -0.05
CA ARG A 164 4.85 19.37 -0.90
C ARG A 164 4.05 18.07 -0.88
N LEU A 165 4.72 16.91 -0.96
CA LEU A 165 4.07 15.60 -0.86
C LEU A 165 3.30 15.44 0.45
N ARG A 166 3.87 15.90 1.58
CA ARG A 166 3.21 15.83 2.88
C ARG A 166 2.04 16.80 3.02
N GLU A 167 2.15 17.98 2.42
CA GLU A 167 1.13 19.04 2.49
C GLU A 167 -0.05 18.78 1.56
N THR A 168 0.21 18.19 0.37
CA THR A 168 -0.79 18.12 -0.72
C THR A 168 -1.13 16.70 -1.16
N GLY A 169 -0.34 15.69 -0.76
CA GLY A 169 -0.45 14.32 -1.27
C GLY A 169 0.11 14.14 -2.70
N SER A 170 0.79 15.14 -3.25
CA SER A 170 1.41 15.13 -4.58
C SER A 170 2.79 15.81 -4.56
N LEU A 171 3.71 15.36 -5.42
CA LEU A 171 5.00 16.01 -5.68
C LEU A 171 4.87 17.19 -6.65
N SER A 172 3.81 17.21 -7.46
CA SER A 172 3.54 18.25 -8.46
C SER A 172 2.91 19.49 -7.84
N ARG A 173 3.19 20.67 -8.43
CA ARG A 173 2.56 21.95 -8.11
C ARG A 173 1.16 22.09 -8.70
N LEU A 174 0.78 21.18 -9.61
CA LEU A 174 -0.50 21.20 -10.31
C LEU A 174 -1.69 20.83 -9.41
N PRO A 175 -2.93 21.20 -9.80
CA PRO A 175 -4.13 20.83 -9.06
C PRO A 175 -4.30 19.30 -8.91
N THR A 176 -4.39 18.83 -7.67
CA THR A 176 -4.48 17.39 -7.33
C THR A 176 -5.79 16.72 -7.77
N GLY A 177 -6.78 17.50 -8.20
CA GLY A 177 -8.04 16.98 -8.77
C GLY A 177 -7.90 16.38 -10.16
N ARG A 178 -6.82 16.71 -10.89
CA ARG A 178 -6.57 16.20 -12.26
C ARG A 178 -5.60 15.03 -12.25
N VAL A 179 -4.45 15.20 -11.62
CA VAL A 179 -3.38 14.22 -11.55
C VAL A 179 -2.60 14.40 -10.26
N LYS A 180 -2.18 13.30 -9.66
CA LYS A 180 -1.31 13.28 -8.48
C LYS A 180 -0.04 12.53 -8.82
N ILE A 181 1.08 13.14 -8.47
CA ILE A 181 2.42 12.56 -8.68
C ILE A 181 2.96 12.11 -7.33
N VAL A 182 3.30 10.84 -7.22
CA VAL A 182 3.82 10.27 -5.97
C VAL A 182 5.11 9.51 -6.25
N PRO A 183 5.95 9.31 -5.22
CA PRO A 183 7.09 8.43 -5.34
C PRO A 183 6.67 7.01 -5.71
N LYS A 184 7.52 6.36 -6.50
CA LYS A 184 7.38 4.99 -6.94
C LYS A 184 8.55 4.14 -6.48
N THR A 185 8.25 2.95 -5.99
CA THR A 185 9.24 2.04 -5.40
C THR A 185 9.54 0.88 -6.33
N HIS A 186 8.55 0.06 -6.70
CA HIS A 186 8.75 -1.07 -7.61
C HIS A 186 8.42 -0.74 -9.07
N LEU A 187 9.16 -1.37 -10.00
CA LEU A 187 8.82 -1.40 -11.41
C LEU A 187 7.84 -2.54 -11.68
N THR A 188 6.85 -2.27 -12.54
CA THR A 188 6.03 -3.31 -13.13
C THR A 188 6.88 -4.15 -14.07
N LEU A 189 7.04 -5.44 -13.76
CA LEU A 189 7.79 -6.37 -14.60
C LEU A 189 6.93 -7.04 -15.68
N GLY A 190 5.59 -6.95 -15.57
CA GLY A 190 4.65 -7.60 -16.48
C GLY A 190 3.85 -6.59 -17.32
N GLY A 191 3.96 -6.68 -18.64
CA GLY A 191 3.17 -5.91 -19.60
C GLY A 191 3.66 -4.48 -19.82
N ILE A 192 3.30 -3.91 -20.98
CA ILE A 192 3.64 -2.54 -21.36
C ILE A 192 2.47 -1.62 -20.99
N ASN A 193 2.73 -0.67 -20.11
CA ASN A 193 1.77 0.34 -19.67
C ASN A 193 2.54 1.59 -19.20
N LEU A 194 1.83 2.67 -18.86
CA LEU A 194 2.49 3.91 -18.39
C LEU A 194 3.44 3.69 -17.20
N ARG A 195 3.13 2.77 -16.27
CA ARG A 195 4.04 2.45 -15.15
C ARG A 195 5.28 1.67 -15.62
N SER A 196 5.32 1.12 -16.82
CA SER A 196 6.53 0.45 -17.31
C SER A 196 7.60 1.44 -17.79
N VAL A 197 7.24 2.69 -18.10
CA VAL A 197 8.16 3.71 -18.64
C VAL A 197 8.64 4.74 -17.60
N SER A 198 8.39 4.49 -16.31
CA SER A 198 8.88 5.33 -15.20
C SER A 198 9.46 4.49 -14.07
N ARG A 199 10.50 4.98 -13.40
CA ARG A 199 11.17 4.30 -12.29
C ARG A 199 10.88 4.91 -10.93
N HIS A 200 10.90 6.24 -10.84
CA HIS A 200 10.94 6.98 -9.58
C HIS A 200 9.62 7.66 -9.26
N LEU A 201 8.82 7.96 -10.28
CA LEU A 201 7.53 8.61 -10.14
C LEU A 201 6.39 7.74 -10.64
N ALA A 202 5.23 7.92 -10.02
CA ALA A 202 3.96 7.39 -10.50
C ALA A 202 2.91 8.51 -10.59
N ALA A 203 2.09 8.44 -11.64
CA ALA A 203 0.98 9.34 -11.86
C ALA A 203 -0.34 8.57 -11.76
N TYR A 204 -1.31 9.11 -11.02
CA TYR A 204 -2.67 8.57 -10.98
C TYR A 204 -3.70 9.70 -10.90
N THR A 205 -4.92 9.41 -11.35
CA THR A 205 -6.01 10.41 -11.49
C THR A 205 -7.22 10.10 -10.59
N SER A 206 -7.09 9.12 -9.69
CA SER A 206 -8.18 8.74 -8.79
C SER A 206 -8.37 9.74 -7.64
N HIS A 207 -9.58 9.76 -7.08
CA HIS A 207 -9.92 10.60 -5.93
C HIS A 207 -9.40 10.08 -4.59
N VAL A 208 -8.68 8.95 -4.57
CA VAL A 208 -8.06 8.43 -3.35
C VAL A 208 -7.09 9.47 -2.80
N GLU A 209 -7.23 9.81 -1.54
CA GLU A 209 -6.26 10.65 -0.84
C GLU A 209 -5.07 9.78 -0.42
N VAL A 210 -3.85 10.19 -0.77
CA VAL A 210 -2.64 9.48 -0.36
C VAL A 210 -1.84 10.37 0.56
N THR A 211 -1.56 9.87 1.76
CA THR A 211 -0.67 10.55 2.71
C THR A 211 0.59 9.76 2.93
N TRP A 212 1.68 10.47 3.20
CA TRP A 212 3.00 9.89 3.36
C TRP A 212 3.56 10.20 4.74
N GLY A 213 3.93 9.14 5.46
CA GLY A 213 4.69 9.20 6.70
C GLY A 213 6.13 8.73 6.47
N GLN A 214 7.06 9.22 7.28
CA GLN A 214 8.42 8.70 7.29
C GLN A 214 8.75 8.19 8.69
N ALA A 215 9.20 6.94 8.74
CA ALA A 215 9.66 6.28 9.94
C ALA A 215 11.18 6.11 9.91
N ARG A 216 11.86 6.68 10.89
CA ARG A 216 13.30 6.42 11.11
C ARG A 216 13.46 5.40 12.21
N ALA A 217 14.36 4.45 12.02
CA ALA A 217 14.70 3.54 13.11
C ALA A 217 15.43 4.37 14.18
N ASN A 218 14.99 4.29 15.44
CA ASN A 218 15.71 4.95 16.53
C ASN A 218 17.10 4.36 16.67
N GLY A 219 18.12 5.11 16.26
CA GLY A 219 19.52 4.77 16.40
C GLY A 219 20.10 5.26 17.73
N ALA A 220 19.62 4.74 18.86
CA ALA A 220 20.49 4.66 20.04
C ALA A 220 21.37 3.41 19.86
N GLY A 221 22.55 3.59 19.24
CA GLY A 221 23.64 2.60 19.28
C GLY A 221 23.69 1.52 18.19
N ARG A 222 23.12 1.73 17.01
CA ARG A 222 23.30 0.78 15.89
C ARG A 222 24.24 1.38 14.85
N SER A 223 25.40 0.74 14.67
CA SER A 223 26.45 1.07 13.71
C SER A 223 25.88 1.35 12.33
N GLY A 224 26.48 2.29 11.59
CA GLY A 224 26.03 2.77 10.28
C GLY A 224 26.07 1.75 9.13
N GLU A 225 25.96 0.45 9.42
CA GLU A 225 25.82 -0.59 8.42
C GLU A 225 24.35 -0.83 8.07
N PRO A 226 24.01 -0.99 6.77
CA PRO A 226 22.65 -1.31 6.34
C PRO A 226 22.15 -2.62 6.96
N ARG A 227 21.01 -2.58 7.65
CA ARG A 227 20.34 -3.81 8.12
C ARG A 227 19.90 -4.66 6.94
N SER A 228 20.33 -5.92 6.93
CA SER A 228 19.94 -6.93 5.94
C SER A 228 18.68 -7.70 6.32
N THR A 229 18.27 -7.66 7.61
CA THR A 229 17.13 -8.43 8.13
C THR A 229 16.19 -7.60 9.01
N TYR A 230 14.90 -7.96 8.97
CA TYR A 230 13.81 -7.32 9.72
C TYR A 230 12.97 -8.37 10.47
N SER A 231 12.65 -8.08 11.73
CA SER A 231 11.90 -8.98 12.62
C SER A 231 10.44 -8.55 12.74
N VAL A 232 9.49 -9.41 12.37
CA VAL A 232 8.05 -9.13 12.44
C VAL A 232 7.38 -10.11 13.41
N LEU A 233 6.78 -9.62 14.50
CA LEU A 233 6.07 -10.45 15.48
C LEU A 233 4.57 -10.46 15.18
N LEU A 234 4.05 -11.64 14.84
CA LEU A 234 2.62 -11.86 14.57
C LEU A 234 1.91 -12.34 15.84
N ILE A 235 0.94 -11.56 16.31
CA ILE A 235 0.11 -11.90 17.48
C ILE A 235 -1.34 -12.12 16.99
N PRO A 236 -1.78 -13.38 16.79
CA PRO A 236 -3.06 -13.69 16.17
C PRO A 236 -4.22 -13.63 17.19
N TRP A 237 -4.47 -12.44 17.74
CA TRP A 237 -5.50 -12.17 18.74
C TRP A 237 -6.87 -11.81 18.10
N PRO A 238 -8.02 -12.24 18.63
CA PRO A 238 -8.23 -13.13 19.77
C PRO A 238 -7.99 -14.61 19.43
N ARG A 239 -7.75 -15.43 20.47
CA ARG A 239 -7.43 -16.86 20.30
C ARG A 239 -8.66 -17.74 20.09
N GLU A 240 -9.81 -17.25 20.54
CA GLU A 240 -11.10 -17.90 20.44
C GLU A 240 -12.12 -16.88 19.96
N VAL A 241 -13.00 -17.31 19.05
CA VAL A 241 -14.12 -16.52 18.58
C VAL A 241 -15.37 -17.39 18.63
N ARG A 242 -16.40 -16.89 19.30
CA ARG A 242 -17.70 -17.53 19.53
C ARG A 242 -18.73 -17.02 18.54
N SER A 243 -19.85 -17.74 18.40
CA SER A 243 -20.95 -17.23 17.55
C SER A 243 -21.57 -15.98 18.13
N ALA A 244 -21.64 -15.89 19.47
CA ALA A 244 -22.20 -14.75 20.19
C ALA A 244 -21.37 -13.46 20.06
N ASP A 245 -20.12 -13.57 19.58
CA ASP A 245 -19.27 -12.41 19.30
C ASP A 245 -19.75 -11.67 18.04
N PHE A 246 -20.66 -12.27 17.26
CA PHE A 246 -21.31 -11.61 16.12
C PHE A 246 -22.71 -11.21 16.52
N GLN A 247 -22.95 -9.91 16.67
CA GLN A 247 -24.20 -9.40 17.22
C GLN A 247 -25.00 -8.67 16.15
N ARG A 248 -26.27 -9.02 16.02
CA ARG A 248 -27.19 -8.34 15.08
C ARG A 248 -27.47 -6.93 15.57
N VAL A 249 -27.45 -5.97 14.66
CA VAL A 249 -27.82 -4.57 14.95
C VAL A 249 -28.83 -4.06 13.93
N GLY A 250 -29.58 -3.03 14.30
CA GLY A 250 -30.64 -2.46 13.44
C GLY A 250 -30.12 -1.83 12.16
N GLY A 251 -28.88 -1.31 12.20
CA GLY A 251 -28.24 -0.56 11.11
C GLY A 251 -28.97 0.77 10.80
N PRO A 252 -28.28 1.81 10.32
CA PRO A 252 -28.93 3.09 10.02
C PRO A 252 -29.57 3.14 8.63
N LEU A 253 -29.45 2.10 7.78
CA LEU A 253 -29.91 2.17 6.40
C LEU A 253 -31.44 1.98 6.35
N LEU A 254 -32.14 3.10 6.23
CA LEU A 254 -33.60 3.21 6.34
C LEU A 254 -34.37 2.46 5.24
N GLU A 255 -33.78 2.30 4.05
CA GLU A 255 -34.48 1.81 2.84
C GLU A 255 -34.05 0.41 2.38
N MET A 256 -33.23 -0.31 3.16
CA MET A 256 -32.84 -1.68 2.78
C MET A 256 -33.95 -2.70 3.07
N ASP A 257 -34.12 -3.67 2.15
CA ASP A 257 -34.97 -4.84 2.38
C ASP A 257 -34.47 -5.65 3.59
N ARG A 258 -35.17 -5.50 4.71
CA ARG A 258 -34.85 -6.16 5.98
C ARG A 258 -35.13 -7.66 5.95
N THR A 259 -35.79 -8.17 4.91
CA THR A 259 -36.02 -9.61 4.74
C THR A 259 -34.81 -10.29 4.10
N GLY A 260 -34.18 -9.67 3.10
CA GLY A 260 -32.96 -10.15 2.44
C GLY A 260 -31.64 -9.72 3.07
N PHE A 261 -31.62 -8.62 3.85
CA PHE A 261 -30.38 -8.05 4.39
C PHE A 261 -30.42 -7.81 5.91
N GLY A 262 -29.24 -7.76 6.52
CA GLY A 262 -29.08 -7.42 7.94
C GLY A 262 -27.71 -6.82 8.25
N PHE A 263 -27.57 -6.29 9.47
CA PHE A 263 -26.30 -5.73 9.96
C PHE A 263 -25.77 -6.50 11.17
N PHE A 264 -24.45 -6.59 11.28
CA PHE A 264 -23.80 -7.15 12.45
C PHE A 264 -22.62 -6.31 12.93
N GLU A 265 -22.32 -6.44 14.22
CA GLU A 265 -21.08 -5.98 14.83
C GLU A 265 -20.28 -7.17 15.36
N PHE A 266 -18.96 -7.03 15.36
CA PHE A 266 -18.05 -8.02 15.94
C PHE A 266 -17.56 -7.54 17.33
N HIS A 267 -17.96 -8.26 18.37
CA HIS A 267 -17.69 -7.98 19.78
C HIS A 267 -17.12 -9.24 20.45
N PRO A 268 -15.82 -9.52 20.29
CA PRO A 268 -15.19 -10.65 20.95
C PRO A 268 -15.36 -10.52 22.47
N HIS A 269 -15.76 -11.62 23.12
CA HIS A 269 -16.03 -11.64 24.56
C HIS A 269 -14.81 -11.36 25.44
N GLN A 270 -13.59 -11.49 24.90
CA GLN A 270 -12.33 -11.22 25.60
C GLN A 270 -11.75 -9.87 25.13
N PRO A 271 -11.50 -8.92 26.07
CA PRO A 271 -10.66 -7.76 25.77
C PRO A 271 -9.21 -8.21 25.50
N LEU A 272 -8.37 -7.31 25.01
CA LEU A 272 -6.96 -7.62 24.78
C LEU A 272 -6.27 -8.07 26.08
N ASP A 273 -5.70 -9.28 26.06
CA ASP A 273 -4.89 -9.78 27.17
C ASP A 273 -3.44 -9.26 27.04
N LEU A 274 -3.12 -8.19 27.76
CA LEU A 274 -1.76 -7.62 27.76
C LEU A 274 -0.72 -8.56 28.37
N ALA A 275 -1.09 -9.44 29.31
CA ALA A 275 -0.16 -10.42 29.86
C ALA A 275 0.21 -11.47 28.80
N TYR A 276 -0.74 -11.84 27.94
CA TYR A 276 -0.48 -12.68 26.78
C TYR A 276 0.46 -12.00 25.77
N VAL A 277 0.21 -10.72 25.44
CA VAL A 277 1.08 -9.93 24.56
C VAL A 277 2.49 -9.81 25.15
N GLU A 278 2.59 -9.53 26.45
CA GLU A 278 3.87 -9.45 27.15
C GLU A 278 4.64 -10.77 27.10
N ALA A 279 3.98 -11.90 27.34
CA ALA A 279 4.60 -13.21 27.25
C ALA A 279 5.11 -13.52 25.82
N ALA A 280 4.40 -13.06 24.78
CA ALA A 280 4.85 -13.16 23.40
C ALA A 280 6.10 -12.28 23.15
N LEU A 281 6.12 -11.04 23.63
CA LEU A 281 7.26 -10.12 23.52
C LEU A 281 8.49 -10.64 24.26
N GLN A 282 8.32 -11.16 25.49
CA GLN A 282 9.39 -11.83 26.24
C GLN A 282 9.95 -13.03 25.46
N GLY A 283 9.07 -13.77 24.78
CA GLY A 283 9.44 -14.88 23.91
C GLY A 283 10.25 -14.43 22.70
N ALA A 284 9.83 -13.35 22.05
CA ALA A 284 10.52 -12.75 20.92
C ALA A 284 11.89 -12.17 21.30
N ALA A 285 11.99 -11.50 22.45
CA ALA A 285 13.24 -10.92 22.97
C ALA A 285 14.34 -11.96 23.22
N ARG A 286 13.98 -13.25 23.41
CA ARG A 286 14.96 -14.35 23.49
C ARG A 286 15.48 -14.82 22.12
N ARG A 287 14.86 -14.38 21.03
CA ARG A 287 15.13 -14.83 19.65
C ARG A 287 15.69 -13.74 18.75
N THR A 288 15.34 -12.48 19.02
CA THR A 288 15.80 -11.33 18.25
C THR A 288 16.12 -10.16 19.18
N PRO A 289 17.15 -9.34 18.89
CA PRO A 289 17.49 -8.17 19.70
C PRO A 289 16.44 -7.06 19.64
N SER A 290 15.63 -6.98 18.57
CA SER A 290 14.47 -6.10 18.52
C SER A 290 13.40 -6.64 17.59
N VAL A 291 12.15 -6.33 17.91
CA VAL A 291 11.02 -6.50 17.02
C VAL A 291 10.85 -5.20 16.24
N ASP A 292 10.99 -5.27 14.91
CA ASP A 292 10.87 -4.08 14.06
C ASP A 292 9.39 -3.75 13.80
N LEU A 293 8.55 -4.77 13.64
CA LEU A 293 7.10 -4.62 13.48
C LEU A 293 6.35 -5.62 14.35
N MET A 294 5.46 -5.15 15.21
CA MET A 294 4.46 -5.97 15.90
C MET A 294 3.12 -5.86 15.17
N LEU A 295 2.53 -7.00 14.79
CA LEU A 295 1.33 -7.07 13.97
C LEU A 295 0.20 -7.83 14.68
N LEU A 296 -0.98 -7.22 14.75
CA LEU A 296 -2.23 -7.82 15.21
C LEU A 296 -3.30 -7.72 14.11
N PRO A 297 -4.25 -8.68 14.01
CA PRO A 297 -5.22 -8.73 12.92
C PRO A 297 -6.31 -7.66 13.03
N GLU A 298 -7.25 -7.68 12.09
CA GLU A 298 -8.43 -6.80 12.10
C GLU A 298 -9.22 -6.93 13.41
N ALA A 299 -9.75 -5.81 13.90
CA ALA A 299 -10.64 -5.75 15.06
C ALA A 299 -10.06 -6.36 16.35
N ALA A 300 -8.75 -6.53 16.44
CA ALA A 300 -8.07 -7.15 17.57
C ALA A 300 -8.22 -6.33 18.87
N VAL A 301 -8.25 -5.00 18.76
CA VAL A 301 -8.23 -4.09 19.92
C VAL A 301 -9.34 -3.05 19.86
N LEU A 302 -9.68 -2.50 21.03
CA LEU A 302 -10.51 -1.31 21.20
C LEU A 302 -9.63 -0.04 21.24
N PRO A 303 -10.17 1.15 20.92
CA PRO A 303 -9.43 2.41 21.00
C PRO A 303 -8.80 2.66 22.38
N ALA A 304 -9.52 2.29 23.45
CA ALA A 304 -9.06 2.46 24.83
C ALA A 304 -7.86 1.57 25.22
N GLU A 305 -7.63 0.47 24.48
CA GLU A 305 -6.54 -0.48 24.75
C GLU A 305 -5.21 -0.06 24.09
N LEU A 306 -5.24 0.86 23.13
CA LEU A 306 -4.08 1.24 22.33
C LEU A 306 -2.93 1.81 23.17
N GLY A 307 -3.24 2.69 24.12
CA GLY A 307 -2.21 3.33 24.95
C GLY A 307 -1.39 2.32 25.75
N GLN A 308 -2.06 1.36 26.39
CA GLN A 308 -1.40 0.31 27.16
C GLN A 308 -0.61 -0.66 26.28
N LEU A 309 -1.13 -0.98 25.09
CA LEU A 309 -0.44 -1.81 24.11
C LEU A 309 0.84 -1.13 23.58
N GLU A 310 0.76 0.18 23.30
CA GLU A 310 1.88 1.02 22.88
C GLU A 310 2.95 1.14 23.97
N GLU A 311 2.56 1.37 25.23
CA GLU A 311 3.47 1.40 26.38
C GLU A 311 4.21 0.06 26.55
N LEU A 312 3.47 -1.05 26.45
CA LEU A 312 4.05 -2.39 26.48
C LEU A 312 5.01 -2.62 25.31
N ALA A 313 4.63 -2.24 24.09
CA ALA A 313 5.49 -2.35 22.91
C ALA A 313 6.79 -1.54 23.07
N ALA A 314 6.69 -0.31 23.59
CA ALA A 314 7.83 0.57 23.86
C ALA A 314 8.77 -0.02 24.93
N LYS A 315 8.22 -0.61 26.00
CA LYS A 315 9.00 -1.30 27.05
C LYS A 315 9.91 -2.40 26.48
N TYR A 316 9.48 -3.08 25.42
CA TYR A 316 10.25 -4.14 24.75
C TYR A 316 11.00 -3.66 23.50
N GLY A 317 11.07 -2.34 23.26
CA GLY A 317 11.83 -1.76 22.15
C GLY A 317 11.26 -2.08 20.76
N VAL A 318 9.94 -2.27 20.66
CA VAL A 318 9.26 -2.43 19.37
C VAL A 318 9.33 -1.12 18.58
N VAL A 319 9.78 -1.18 17.31
CA VAL A 319 9.93 0.02 16.48
C VAL A 319 8.59 0.49 15.92
N SER A 320 7.76 -0.43 15.41
CA SER A 320 6.43 -0.12 14.88
C SER A 320 5.38 -1.12 15.35
N LEU A 321 4.17 -0.62 15.60
CA LEU A 321 2.99 -1.39 15.92
C LEU A 321 1.95 -1.17 14.82
N THR A 322 1.44 -2.25 14.22
CA THR A 322 0.28 -2.19 13.33
C THR A 322 -0.81 -3.14 13.85
N THR A 323 -2.02 -2.64 14.08
CA THR A 323 -3.13 -3.44 14.63
C THR A 323 -4.47 -2.99 14.07
N GLY A 324 -5.40 -3.92 13.91
CA GLY A 324 -6.79 -3.60 13.60
C GLY A 324 -7.54 -3.17 14.84
N VAL A 325 -8.21 -2.03 14.75
CA VAL A 325 -9.02 -1.43 15.82
C VAL A 325 -10.48 -1.49 15.42
N ARG A 326 -11.31 -1.99 16.35
CA ARG A 326 -12.76 -1.90 16.25
C ARG A 326 -13.28 -0.83 17.18
N GLU A 327 -14.09 0.06 16.66
CA GLU A 327 -14.76 1.10 17.43
C GLU A 327 -16.27 0.85 17.31
N PRO A 328 -16.93 0.35 18.38
CA PRO A 328 -18.37 0.14 18.38
C PRO A 328 -19.18 1.39 18.03
N ALA A 329 -20.39 1.21 17.52
CA ALA A 329 -21.29 2.34 17.33
C ALA A 329 -21.59 3.04 18.69
N PRO A 330 -21.49 4.37 18.78
CA PRO A 330 -21.82 5.11 20.01
C PRO A 330 -23.32 5.06 20.36
N SER A 331 -24.19 4.74 19.39
CA SER A 331 -25.63 4.60 19.58
C SER A 331 -26.23 3.62 18.56
N ALA A 332 -27.44 3.12 18.84
CA ALA A 332 -28.15 2.18 17.97
C ALA A 332 -28.50 2.73 16.56
N THR A 333 -28.44 4.05 16.37
CA THR A 333 -28.72 4.74 15.10
C THR A 333 -27.45 5.16 14.36
N SER A 334 -26.27 4.86 14.91
CA SER A 334 -24.97 5.16 14.30
C SER A 334 -24.27 3.89 13.87
N LEU A 335 -23.20 4.05 13.10
CA LEU A 335 -22.31 2.96 12.71
C LEU A 335 -21.00 3.10 13.47
N GLY A 336 -20.37 1.97 13.78
CA GLY A 336 -19.01 1.95 14.33
C GLY A 336 -17.95 2.28 13.29
N ARG A 337 -16.68 2.04 13.63
CA ARG A 337 -15.54 2.14 12.72
C ARG A 337 -14.67 0.89 12.82
N SER A 338 -14.04 0.54 11.70
CA SER A 338 -12.96 -0.44 11.64
C SER A 338 -11.79 0.25 10.96
N TYR A 339 -10.65 0.33 11.63
CA TYR A 339 -9.47 1.01 11.10
C TYR A 339 -8.19 0.32 11.54
N ALA A 340 -7.13 0.45 10.74
CA ALA A 340 -5.79 0.04 11.12
C ALA A 340 -5.13 1.20 11.87
N HIS A 341 -4.60 0.91 13.05
CA HIS A 341 -3.68 1.77 13.76
C HIS A 341 -2.26 1.44 13.33
N MET A 342 -1.53 2.44 12.83
CA MET A 342 -0.10 2.36 12.53
C MET A 342 0.64 3.30 13.48
N GLY A 343 1.30 2.71 14.48
CA GLY A 343 2.15 3.39 15.43
C GLY A 343 3.63 3.24 15.03
N LEU A 344 4.37 4.34 15.10
CA LEU A 344 5.83 4.36 15.02
C LEU A 344 6.41 4.95 16.30
N TRP A 345 7.34 4.24 16.92
CA TRP A 345 8.11 4.76 18.04
C TRP A 345 9.27 5.62 17.56
N SER A 346 9.23 6.92 17.85
CA SER A 346 10.29 7.88 17.47
C SER A 346 10.44 8.98 18.52
N GLU A 347 11.68 9.30 18.89
CA GLU A 347 12.00 10.38 19.85
C GLU A 347 11.26 10.25 21.20
N GLY A 348 11.10 9.01 21.69
CA GLY A 348 10.44 8.74 22.98
C GLY A 348 8.91 8.85 22.96
N ARG A 349 8.28 8.94 21.79
CA ARG A 349 6.82 9.00 21.63
C ARG A 349 6.33 8.15 20.47
N TRP A 350 5.06 7.75 20.54
CA TRP A 350 4.36 7.12 19.42
C TRP A 350 3.80 8.18 18.47
N GLN A 351 4.21 8.13 17.21
CA GLN A 351 3.54 8.82 16.12
C GLN A 351 2.47 7.88 15.56
N ARG A 352 1.23 8.35 15.52
CA ARG A 352 0.07 7.51 15.22
C ARG A 352 -0.58 7.92 13.91
N VAL A 353 -0.92 6.94 13.10
CA VAL A 353 -1.76 7.12 11.91
C VAL A 353 -2.89 6.10 11.95
N GLN A 354 -4.08 6.53 11.51
CA GLN A 354 -5.26 5.69 11.38
C GLN A 354 -5.63 5.58 9.90
N VAL A 355 -5.90 4.37 9.45
CA VAL A 355 -6.38 4.07 8.09
C VAL A 355 -7.70 3.34 8.21
N ASP A 356 -8.81 4.01 7.92
CA ASP A 356 -10.14 3.40 7.94
C ASP A 356 -10.29 2.34 6.84
N LYS A 357 -11.05 1.30 7.16
CA LYS A 357 -11.47 0.26 6.21
C LYS A 357 -12.34 0.87 5.11
N HIS A 358 -12.11 0.50 3.86
CA HIS A 358 -12.82 1.07 2.70
C HIS A 358 -14.04 0.24 2.27
N HIS A 359 -14.13 -1.02 2.68
CA HIS A 359 -15.23 -1.90 2.31
C HIS A 359 -15.77 -2.69 3.50
N ARG A 360 -17.10 -2.71 3.67
CA ARG A 360 -17.74 -3.56 4.68
C ARG A 360 -17.55 -5.02 4.35
N TRP A 361 -17.33 -5.84 5.38
CA TRP A 361 -17.44 -7.28 5.19
C TRP A 361 -18.90 -7.70 5.01
N GLY A 362 -19.18 -8.42 3.93
CA GLY A 362 -20.45 -9.08 3.66
C GLY A 362 -20.36 -10.57 3.94
N LEU A 363 -21.28 -11.09 4.74
CA LEU A 363 -21.40 -12.50 5.14
C LEU A 363 -22.61 -13.13 4.47
N ASP A 364 -22.35 -14.01 3.50
CA ASP A 364 -23.38 -14.80 2.84
C ASP A 364 -23.72 -16.09 3.60
N ALA A 365 -24.72 -16.82 3.08
CA ALA A 365 -25.17 -18.08 3.66
C ALA A 365 -24.06 -19.15 3.76
N ASN A 366 -23.12 -19.17 2.81
CA ASN A 366 -22.04 -20.14 2.78
C ASN A 366 -20.99 -19.81 3.85
N GLN A 367 -20.57 -18.56 3.95
CA GLN A 367 -19.64 -18.09 4.97
C GLN A 367 -20.25 -18.26 6.37
N ILE A 368 -21.54 -17.96 6.56
CA ILE A 368 -22.24 -18.18 7.83
C ILE A 368 -22.17 -19.65 8.25
N ARG A 369 -22.43 -20.59 7.33
CA ARG A 369 -22.31 -22.02 7.63
C ARG A 369 -20.86 -22.43 7.90
N GLN A 370 -19.93 -21.96 7.07
CA GLN A 370 -18.50 -22.24 7.20
C GLN A 370 -17.92 -21.76 8.54
N TYR A 371 -18.39 -20.62 9.05
CA TYR A 371 -17.99 -20.07 10.35
C TYR A 371 -18.90 -20.51 11.50
N HIS A 372 -19.87 -21.39 11.25
CA HIS A 372 -20.87 -21.82 12.24
C HIS A 372 -21.54 -20.64 12.97
N LEU A 373 -21.94 -19.62 12.21
CA LEU A 373 -22.57 -18.39 12.73
C LEU A 373 -24.09 -18.42 12.71
N SER A 374 -24.71 -19.51 12.23
CA SER A 374 -26.17 -19.60 12.04
C SER A 374 -26.99 -19.32 13.30
N GLY A 375 -26.42 -19.55 14.50
CA GLY A 375 -27.09 -19.24 15.78
C GLY A 375 -27.17 -17.75 16.10
N ALA A 376 -26.28 -16.94 15.51
CA ALA A 376 -26.25 -15.49 15.69
C ALA A 376 -26.77 -14.73 14.46
N LEU A 377 -26.37 -15.18 13.26
CA LEU A 377 -26.69 -14.60 11.97
C LEU A 377 -27.44 -15.63 11.11
N PRO A 378 -28.77 -15.50 10.95
CA PRO A 378 -29.56 -16.37 10.08
C PRO A 378 -29.02 -16.43 8.64
N PRO A 379 -28.80 -17.62 8.04
CA PRO A 379 -28.23 -17.76 6.70
C PRO A 379 -29.18 -17.35 5.57
N GLY A 380 -30.43 -17.01 5.87
CA GLY A 380 -31.41 -16.52 4.89
C GLY A 380 -31.23 -15.05 4.50
N ARG A 381 -30.22 -14.36 5.03
CA ARG A 381 -29.92 -12.95 4.73
C ARG A 381 -28.45 -12.78 4.36
N LEU A 382 -28.16 -11.74 3.59
CA LEU A 382 -26.81 -11.20 3.46
C LEU A 382 -26.54 -10.23 4.61
N TRP A 383 -25.51 -10.50 5.41
CA TRP A 383 -25.18 -9.71 6.59
C TRP A 383 -24.00 -8.78 6.32
N TRP A 384 -24.18 -7.49 6.57
CA TRP A 384 -23.15 -6.49 6.39
C TRP A 384 -22.59 -6.02 7.74
N GLU A 385 -21.29 -5.83 7.79
CA GLU A 385 -20.62 -5.22 8.93
C GLU A 385 -21.13 -3.78 9.16
N ALA A 386 -21.50 -3.45 10.40
CA ALA A 386 -22.11 -2.18 10.78
C ALA A 386 -21.07 -1.07 11.05
N ILE A 387 -20.25 -0.75 10.06
CA ILE A 387 -19.24 0.32 10.14
C ILE A 387 -19.49 1.46 9.14
N GLN A 388 -19.01 2.65 9.48
CA GLN A 388 -18.89 3.77 8.54
C GLN A 388 -17.82 3.46 7.49
N ILE A 389 -18.07 3.90 6.26
CA ILE A 389 -17.11 3.84 5.17
C ILE A 389 -16.82 5.28 4.74
N PRO A 390 -15.67 5.86 5.15
CA PRO A 390 -15.31 7.23 4.79
C PRO A 390 -14.79 7.32 3.35
N ARG A 391 -14.44 8.55 2.92
CA ARG A 391 -13.71 8.74 1.66
C ARG A 391 -12.39 7.96 1.70
N ARG A 392 -12.07 7.32 0.57
CA ARG A 392 -10.91 6.44 0.45
C ARG A 392 -9.62 7.21 0.67
N ARG A 393 -8.85 6.77 1.67
CA ARG A 393 -7.56 7.32 2.02
C ARG A 393 -6.57 6.18 2.23
N LEU A 394 -5.40 6.31 1.61
CA LEU A 394 -4.28 5.40 1.78
C LEU A 394 -3.16 6.13 2.51
N HIS A 395 -2.59 5.48 3.52
CA HIS A 395 -1.36 5.97 4.14
C HIS A 395 -0.20 5.07 3.72
N ILE A 396 0.87 5.70 3.23
CA ILE A 396 2.13 5.05 2.91
C ILE A 396 3.14 5.44 3.99
N LEU A 397 3.58 4.45 4.76
CA LEU A 397 4.63 4.63 5.75
C LEU A 397 5.98 4.21 5.15
N ASP A 398 6.84 5.17 4.86
CA ASP A 398 8.21 4.87 4.42
C ASP A 398 9.10 4.57 5.63
N MET A 399 9.37 3.28 5.89
CA MET A 399 10.16 2.83 7.03
C MET A 399 11.61 2.60 6.65
N GLU A 400 12.53 3.27 7.35
CA GLU A 400 13.96 3.17 7.09
C GLU A 400 14.46 1.72 7.06
N GLY A 401 15.18 1.38 5.99
CA GLY A 401 15.69 0.04 5.72
C GLY A 401 14.69 -0.87 4.98
N VAL A 402 13.40 -0.79 5.30
CA VAL A 402 12.34 -1.57 4.65
C VAL A 402 11.83 -0.90 3.36
N GLY A 403 11.55 0.39 3.42
CA GLY A 403 10.86 1.15 2.37
C GLY A 403 9.36 1.32 2.64
N PRO A 404 8.58 1.69 1.62
CA PRO A 404 7.15 1.98 1.76
C PRO A 404 6.31 0.78 2.17
N ILE A 405 5.49 0.98 3.20
CA ILE A 405 4.53 0.02 3.74
C ILE A 405 3.12 0.59 3.58
N ALA A 406 2.20 -0.24 3.09
CA ALA A 406 0.77 0.06 3.04
C ALA A 406 -0.02 -0.96 3.86
N VAL A 407 -1.19 -0.56 4.37
CA VAL A 407 -2.09 -1.44 5.13
C VAL A 407 -3.45 -1.49 4.44
N LEU A 408 -4.00 -2.70 4.32
CA LEU A 408 -5.35 -3.00 3.85
C LEU A 408 -6.08 -3.79 4.93
N ILE A 409 -7.41 -3.66 4.99
CA ILE A 409 -8.24 -4.32 5.99
C ILE A 409 -9.28 -5.21 5.30
N CYS A 410 -9.12 -6.52 5.46
CA CYS A 410 -10.05 -7.55 5.01
C CYS A 410 -10.50 -7.37 3.56
N GLU A 411 -11.75 -6.97 3.38
CA GLU A 411 -12.38 -6.80 2.07
C GLU A 411 -11.60 -5.82 1.17
N ASP A 412 -10.84 -4.88 1.73
CA ASP A 412 -9.99 -3.95 0.96
C ASP A 412 -8.92 -4.67 0.13
N LEU A 413 -8.44 -5.85 0.57
CA LEU A 413 -7.53 -6.66 -0.23
C LEU A 413 -8.24 -7.29 -1.44
N ALA A 414 -9.53 -7.63 -1.31
CA ALA A 414 -10.28 -8.34 -2.34
C ALA A 414 -10.82 -7.42 -3.45
N ARG A 415 -10.83 -6.10 -3.22
CA ARG A 415 -11.43 -5.14 -4.14
C ARG A 415 -10.37 -4.52 -5.04
N LEU A 416 -10.48 -4.81 -6.33
CA LEU A 416 -9.69 -4.17 -7.39
C LEU A 416 -10.31 -2.82 -7.74
N ASP A 417 -10.24 -1.89 -6.80
CA ASP A 417 -10.78 -0.53 -6.94
C ASP A 417 -9.65 0.51 -7.10
N ALA A 418 -10.03 1.79 -6.99
CA ALA A 418 -9.07 2.89 -7.08
C ALA A 418 -7.94 2.84 -6.04
N VAL A 419 -8.10 2.18 -4.89
CA VAL A 419 -7.02 2.00 -3.89
C VAL A 419 -6.03 0.94 -4.38
N ALA A 420 -6.53 -0.17 -4.92
CA ALA A 420 -5.68 -1.18 -5.56
C ALA A 420 -4.88 -0.58 -6.72
N ASP A 421 -5.48 0.29 -7.53
CA ASP A 421 -4.77 1.02 -8.59
C ASP A 421 -3.64 1.88 -8.03
N VAL A 422 -3.91 2.68 -6.99
CA VAL A 422 -2.88 3.50 -6.34
C VAL A 422 -1.73 2.64 -5.80
N LEU A 423 -2.04 1.50 -5.17
CA LEU A 423 -1.01 0.56 -4.71
C LEU A 423 -0.15 0.04 -5.86
N ARG A 424 -0.77 -0.29 -7.00
CA ARG A 424 -0.06 -0.69 -8.23
C ARG A 424 0.79 0.45 -8.81
N PHE A 425 0.35 1.70 -8.72
CA PHE A 425 1.13 2.87 -9.12
C PHE A 425 2.36 3.09 -8.23
N VAL A 426 2.16 3.13 -6.90
CA VAL A 426 3.23 3.37 -5.93
C VAL A 426 4.22 2.20 -5.87
N GLY A 427 3.71 0.98 -5.89
CA GLY A 427 4.50 -0.22 -5.71
C GLY A 427 5.17 -0.33 -4.35
N PRO A 428 4.42 -0.35 -3.23
CA PRO A 428 5.00 -0.43 -1.89
C PRO A 428 5.82 -1.72 -1.72
N THR A 429 6.86 -1.66 -0.88
CA THR A 429 7.70 -2.81 -0.57
C THR A 429 6.93 -3.90 0.16
N LEU A 430 6.05 -3.51 1.08
CA LEU A 430 5.25 -4.42 1.90
C LEU A 430 3.80 -3.94 1.98
N VAL A 431 2.87 -4.84 1.72
CA VAL A 431 1.44 -4.65 2.00
C VAL A 431 1.06 -5.56 3.16
N LEU A 432 0.54 -4.96 4.23
CA LEU A 432 -0.02 -5.66 5.37
C LEU A 432 -1.53 -5.76 5.20
N ALA A 433 -2.07 -6.97 5.18
CA ALA A 433 -3.51 -7.20 5.11
C ALA A 433 -4.01 -7.74 6.45
N LEU A 434 -4.72 -6.91 7.21
CA LEU A 434 -5.30 -7.27 8.50
C LEU A 434 -6.68 -7.86 8.27
N LEU A 435 -6.94 -9.09 8.73
CA LEU A 435 -8.14 -9.82 8.33
C LEU A 435 -8.96 -10.31 9.54
N LEU A 436 -10.27 -10.12 9.49
CA LEU A 436 -11.26 -10.85 10.27
C LEU A 436 -11.86 -11.96 9.40
N ASP A 437 -11.03 -12.94 9.04
CA ASP A 437 -11.38 -14.03 8.11
C ASP A 437 -10.91 -15.39 8.62
N GLY A 438 -11.32 -16.49 7.98
CA GLY A 438 -10.81 -17.82 8.25
C GLY A 438 -9.29 -18.00 8.02
N PRO A 439 -8.78 -19.25 7.95
CA PRO A 439 -7.36 -19.52 7.84
C PRO A 439 -6.76 -18.98 6.54
N GLN A 440 -5.50 -18.53 6.59
CA GLN A 440 -4.82 -17.90 5.47
C GLN A 440 -4.13 -18.95 4.58
N LEU A 441 -4.92 -19.58 3.71
CA LEU A 441 -4.49 -20.69 2.86
C LEU A 441 -4.27 -20.24 1.41
N GLY A 442 -3.34 -20.88 0.72
CA GLY A 442 -3.02 -20.66 -0.68
C GLY A 442 -4.20 -20.86 -1.62
N THR A 443 -5.19 -21.67 -1.22
CA THR A 443 -6.40 -21.96 -1.99
C THR A 443 -7.54 -20.95 -1.78
N ARG A 444 -7.45 -20.08 -0.76
CA ARG A 444 -8.50 -19.13 -0.41
C ARG A 444 -8.34 -17.79 -1.10
N TRP A 445 -9.38 -16.96 -1.04
CA TRP A 445 -9.45 -15.67 -1.74
C TRP A 445 -8.26 -14.76 -1.41
N SER A 446 -7.82 -14.70 -0.14
CA SER A 446 -6.77 -13.79 0.30
C SER A 446 -5.44 -14.05 -0.41
N SER A 447 -5.11 -15.33 -0.65
CA SER A 447 -3.96 -15.75 -1.46
C SER A 447 -4.02 -15.23 -2.91
N ARG A 448 -5.20 -15.30 -3.54
CA ARG A 448 -5.39 -14.85 -4.94
C ARG A 448 -5.13 -13.35 -5.07
N TYR A 449 -5.71 -12.54 -4.21
CA TYR A 449 -5.55 -11.09 -4.27
C TYR A 449 -4.20 -10.60 -3.72
N ALA A 450 -3.60 -11.31 -2.75
CA ALA A 450 -2.22 -11.08 -2.38
C ALA A 450 -1.27 -11.32 -3.57
N SER A 451 -1.55 -12.33 -4.39
CA SER A 451 -0.76 -12.60 -5.59
C SER A 451 -0.87 -11.49 -6.64
N VAL A 452 -2.03 -10.84 -6.79
CA VAL A 452 -2.17 -9.68 -7.70
C VAL A 452 -1.14 -8.60 -7.37
N LEU A 453 -1.04 -8.18 -6.11
CA LEU A 453 -0.08 -7.13 -5.69
C LEU A 453 1.37 -7.63 -5.68
N ALA A 454 1.58 -8.92 -5.41
CA ALA A 454 2.92 -9.49 -5.42
C ALA A 454 3.47 -9.70 -6.82
N ASP A 455 2.63 -10.01 -7.80
CA ASP A 455 3.05 -10.21 -9.18
C ASP A 455 3.11 -8.86 -9.92
N ASP A 456 2.22 -7.92 -9.61
CA ASP A 456 2.27 -6.53 -10.05
C ASP A 456 1.63 -5.60 -9.00
N PRO A 457 2.41 -4.78 -8.28
CA PRO A 457 3.68 -4.20 -8.73
C PRO A 457 4.97 -4.91 -8.28
N GLY A 458 4.90 -6.07 -7.62
CA GLY A 458 6.09 -6.72 -7.07
C GLY A 458 6.24 -6.58 -5.56
N ALA A 459 5.16 -6.25 -4.85
CA ALA A 459 5.17 -6.07 -3.40
C ALA A 459 5.31 -7.41 -2.66
N ALA A 460 5.92 -7.41 -1.48
CA ALA A 460 5.64 -8.48 -0.52
C ALA A 460 4.26 -8.25 0.11
N VAL A 461 3.47 -9.30 0.30
CA VAL A 461 2.16 -9.22 0.94
C VAL A 461 2.13 -10.17 2.13
N LEU A 462 1.81 -9.62 3.30
CA LEU A 462 1.63 -10.37 4.55
C LEU A 462 0.19 -10.22 5.02
N THR A 463 -0.56 -11.31 4.97
CA THR A 463 -1.90 -11.39 5.56
C THR A 463 -1.82 -11.88 7.01
N LEU A 464 -2.70 -11.40 7.88
CA LEU A 464 -2.83 -11.90 9.26
C LEU A 464 -4.29 -11.94 9.69
N THR A 465 -4.75 -13.11 10.15
CA THR A 465 -6.02 -13.29 10.85
C THR A 465 -5.82 -13.71 12.31
N SER A 466 -6.87 -13.61 13.11
CA SER A 466 -6.90 -14.14 14.47
C SER A 466 -6.92 -15.67 14.50
N LEU A 467 -6.30 -16.26 15.52
CA LEU A 467 -6.33 -17.71 15.71
C LEU A 467 -7.76 -18.20 15.93
N GLY A 468 -8.59 -17.40 16.60
CA GLY A 468 -10.00 -17.71 16.82
C GLY A 468 -10.78 -17.85 15.53
N MET A 469 -10.62 -16.91 14.58
CA MET A 469 -11.28 -17.00 13.28
C MET A 469 -10.73 -18.12 12.40
N ALA A 470 -9.41 -18.34 12.39
CA ALA A 470 -8.80 -19.45 11.66
C ALA A 470 -9.39 -20.82 12.08
N LYS A 471 -9.57 -21.05 13.39
CA LYS A 471 -10.16 -22.28 13.95
C LYS A 471 -11.68 -22.35 13.79
N ARG A 472 -12.34 -21.22 13.60
CA ARG A 472 -13.80 -21.10 13.44
C ARG A 472 -14.24 -21.52 12.03
N SER A 473 -13.40 -21.26 11.03
CA SER A 473 -13.64 -21.74 9.67
C SER A 473 -13.54 -23.26 9.59
N ARG A 474 -14.67 -23.93 9.35
CA ARG A 474 -14.78 -25.38 9.28
C ARG A 474 -15.69 -25.79 8.11
N PRO A 475 -15.20 -25.70 6.86
CA PRO A 475 -15.90 -26.29 5.74
C PRO A 475 -16.19 -27.77 5.98
N ALA A 476 -17.25 -28.30 5.37
CA ALA A 476 -17.60 -29.71 5.48
C ALA A 476 -16.40 -30.60 5.08
N GLY A 477 -16.13 -31.63 5.87
CA GLY A 477 -15.03 -32.57 5.63
C GLY A 477 -13.62 -32.06 5.99
N HIS A 478 -13.47 -30.81 6.46
CA HIS A 478 -12.16 -30.23 6.77
C HIS A 478 -11.95 -30.05 8.27
N ARG A 479 -10.73 -30.30 8.74
CA ARG A 479 -10.34 -30.03 10.13
C ARG A 479 -10.07 -28.53 10.35
N PRO A 480 -10.26 -28.00 11.57
CA PRO A 480 -9.90 -26.62 11.88
C PRO A 480 -8.42 -26.37 11.60
N SER A 481 -8.13 -25.34 10.81
CA SER A 481 -6.76 -24.92 10.51
C SER A 481 -6.23 -23.97 11.59
N ARG A 482 -4.90 -23.92 11.71
CA ARG A 482 -4.14 -22.98 12.55
C ARG A 482 -3.26 -22.05 11.71
N THR A 483 -3.47 -22.00 10.40
CA THR A 483 -2.78 -21.09 9.49
C THR A 483 -3.30 -19.67 9.69
N ILE A 484 -2.55 -18.88 10.43
CA ILE A 484 -2.94 -17.53 10.87
C ILE A 484 -2.52 -16.46 9.87
N ALA A 485 -1.51 -16.73 9.05
CA ALA A 485 -0.92 -15.76 8.15
C ALA A 485 -0.48 -16.43 6.86
N LEU A 486 -0.39 -15.63 5.82
CA LEU A 486 0.15 -16.02 4.52
C LEU A 486 1.07 -14.92 4.04
N TRP A 487 2.27 -15.32 3.63
CA TRP A 487 3.26 -14.48 2.99
C TRP A 487 3.31 -14.81 1.51
N LYS A 488 3.22 -13.80 0.65
CA LYS A 488 3.42 -13.94 -0.79
C LYS A 488 4.38 -12.86 -1.26
N ASP A 489 5.43 -13.26 -1.96
CA ASP A 489 6.37 -12.35 -2.61
C ASP A 489 6.64 -12.80 -4.06
N PRO A 490 7.18 -11.93 -4.93
CA PRO A 490 7.45 -12.27 -6.32
C PRO A 490 8.59 -13.29 -6.52
N ASN A 491 9.47 -13.48 -5.54
CA ASN A 491 10.72 -14.23 -5.71
C ASN A 491 10.62 -15.67 -5.18
N ARG A 492 10.14 -15.84 -3.93
CA ARG A 492 10.03 -17.14 -3.23
C ARG A 492 8.62 -17.71 -3.25
N GLY A 493 7.65 -16.96 -3.78
CA GLY A 493 6.29 -17.43 -3.97
C GLY A 493 5.47 -17.34 -2.68
N LEU A 494 4.73 -18.39 -2.36
CA LEU A 494 3.67 -18.39 -1.37
C LEU A 494 4.03 -19.28 -0.17
N HIS A 495 3.90 -18.73 1.04
CA HIS A 495 4.17 -19.41 2.30
C HIS A 495 2.99 -19.27 3.26
N GLU A 496 2.38 -20.40 3.60
CA GLU A 496 1.39 -20.50 4.67
C GLU A 496 2.09 -20.55 6.03
N ILE A 497 1.68 -19.70 6.97
CA ILE A 497 2.29 -19.59 8.30
C ILE A 497 1.32 -20.19 9.32
N GLU A 498 1.57 -21.45 9.68
CA GLU A 498 0.84 -22.15 10.72
C GLU A 498 1.34 -21.79 12.12
N MET A 499 0.41 -21.58 13.05
CA MET A 499 0.70 -21.40 14.46
C MET A 499 0.72 -22.74 15.20
N GLY A 500 1.86 -23.11 15.79
CA GLY A 500 2.04 -24.33 16.58
C GLY A 500 1.08 -24.42 17.77
N ARG A 501 0.75 -25.63 18.21
CA ARG A 501 -0.10 -25.83 19.41
C ARG A 501 0.63 -25.31 20.65
N GLY A 502 -0.05 -24.49 21.45
CA GLY A 502 0.54 -23.87 22.64
C GLY A 502 1.44 -22.67 22.36
N ALA A 503 1.71 -22.33 21.09
CA ALA A 503 2.39 -21.08 20.75
C ALA A 503 1.53 -19.86 21.11
N LEU A 504 2.21 -18.75 21.38
CA LEU A 504 1.67 -17.41 21.66
C LEU A 504 1.70 -16.51 20.41
N ALA A 505 2.76 -16.63 19.61
CA ALA A 505 2.99 -15.79 18.45
C ALA A 505 3.90 -16.51 17.44
N VAL A 506 4.07 -15.90 16.27
CA VAL A 506 5.08 -16.31 15.28
C VAL A 506 5.98 -15.12 14.98
N LEU A 507 7.29 -15.29 15.12
CA LEU A 507 8.30 -14.30 14.77
C LEU A 507 8.83 -14.60 13.36
N LEU A 508 8.58 -13.71 12.42
CA LEU A 508 9.15 -13.77 11.08
C LEU A 508 10.49 -13.04 11.02
N THR A 509 11.42 -13.60 10.26
CA THR A 509 12.64 -12.90 9.83
C THR A 509 12.54 -12.67 8.33
N LEU A 510 12.56 -11.39 7.93
CA LEU A 510 12.54 -10.97 6.53
C LEU A 510 13.95 -10.55 6.13
N GLY A 511 14.38 -10.95 4.93
CA GLY A 511 15.65 -10.52 4.34
C GLY A 511 15.42 -9.50 3.24
N LYS A 512 16.38 -8.59 3.05
CA LYS A 512 16.41 -7.68 1.89
C LYS A 512 17.23 -8.29 0.77
N GLN A 513 16.68 -8.28 -0.44
CA GLN A 513 17.41 -8.61 -1.67
C GLN A 513 17.49 -7.40 -2.58
N ALA A 514 18.69 -7.16 -3.13
CA ALA A 514 18.87 -6.22 -4.23
C ALA A 514 18.18 -6.79 -5.48
N SER A 515 17.67 -5.90 -6.32
CA SER A 515 17.16 -6.28 -7.64
C SER A 515 17.53 -5.21 -8.64
N THR A 516 18.02 -5.64 -9.80
CA THR A 516 18.14 -4.77 -10.97
C THR A 516 16.78 -4.67 -11.64
N ALA A 517 16.39 -3.47 -12.05
CA ALA A 517 15.10 -3.24 -12.68
C ALA A 517 15.28 -2.41 -13.96
N TRP A 518 14.49 -2.70 -14.99
CA TRP A 518 14.53 -2.04 -16.29
C TRP A 518 13.17 -1.45 -16.60
N THR A 519 13.13 -0.19 -17.00
CA THR A 519 11.94 0.41 -17.61
C THR A 519 11.80 -0.09 -19.05
N ALA A 520 10.57 -0.08 -19.57
CA ALA A 520 10.26 -0.51 -20.93
C ALA A 520 10.97 0.35 -22.01
N ASP A 521 11.35 1.58 -21.67
CA ASP A 521 12.11 2.47 -22.54
C ASP A 521 13.63 2.15 -22.58
N GLY A 522 14.10 1.17 -21.80
CA GLY A 522 15.47 0.66 -21.81
C GLY A 522 16.41 1.20 -20.72
N ARG A 523 15.92 2.01 -19.76
CA ARG A 523 16.76 2.48 -18.64
C ARG A 523 16.91 1.40 -17.56
N GLY A 524 18.15 0.96 -17.31
CA GLY A 524 18.48 -0.06 -16.30
C GLY A 524 18.96 0.53 -14.97
N HIS A 525 18.49 0.00 -13.84
CA HIS A 525 18.79 0.50 -12.49
C HIS A 525 19.31 -0.61 -11.58
N GLU A 526 20.60 -0.55 -11.22
CA GLU A 526 21.29 -1.60 -10.43
C GLU A 526 20.95 -1.57 -8.93
N ASP A 527 20.61 -0.40 -8.38
CA ASP A 527 20.11 -0.21 -7.01
C ASP A 527 18.57 -0.12 -6.98
N GLY A 528 17.88 -1.11 -7.55
CA GLY A 528 16.42 -1.19 -7.52
C GLY A 528 15.86 -1.24 -6.09
N ALA A 529 14.55 -1.03 -5.94
CA ALA A 529 13.93 -1.02 -4.62
C ALA A 529 14.16 -2.33 -3.85
N PRO A 530 14.35 -2.27 -2.52
CA PRO A 530 14.45 -3.46 -1.67
C PRO A 530 13.31 -4.42 -1.96
N ARG A 531 13.62 -5.67 -2.30
CA ARG A 531 12.63 -6.75 -2.22
C ARG A 531 12.76 -7.41 -0.86
N LEU A 532 11.64 -7.61 -0.18
CA LEU A 532 11.60 -8.42 1.03
C LEU A 532 11.31 -9.88 0.68
N VAL A 533 12.06 -10.78 1.32
CA VAL A 533 11.84 -12.22 1.22
C VAL A 533 11.70 -12.81 2.62
N LEU A 534 10.80 -13.77 2.79
CA LEU A 534 10.70 -14.53 4.03
C LEU A 534 11.92 -15.46 4.18
N GLN A 535 12.68 -15.29 5.27
CA GLN A 535 13.81 -16.16 5.61
C GLN A 535 13.40 -17.25 6.59
N SER A 536 12.62 -16.92 7.62
CA SER A 536 12.16 -17.90 8.60
C SER A 536 10.87 -17.48 9.29
N ALA A 537 10.13 -18.46 9.82
CA ALA A 537 8.98 -18.26 10.70
C ALA A 537 9.17 -19.10 11.98
N THR A 538 9.42 -18.42 13.09
CA THR A 538 9.76 -19.04 14.38
C THR A 538 8.59 -18.98 15.35
N GLN A 539 8.18 -20.13 15.88
CA GLN A 539 7.12 -20.22 16.89
C GLN A 539 7.60 -19.66 18.23
N ILE A 540 6.77 -18.82 18.86
CA ILE A 540 7.03 -18.28 20.20
C ILE A 540 6.15 -19.00 21.21
N TYR A 541 6.76 -19.60 22.23
CA TYR A 541 6.07 -20.34 23.29
C TYR A 541 6.15 -19.61 24.64
N PRO A 542 5.21 -19.88 25.56
CA PRO A 542 5.31 -19.43 26.94
C PRO A 542 6.61 -19.95 27.56
N ARG A 543 7.16 -19.19 28.52
CA ARG A 543 8.28 -19.68 29.32
C ARG A 543 7.80 -20.91 30.10
N ARG A 544 8.48 -22.06 29.95
CA ARG A 544 8.27 -23.18 30.88
C ARG A 544 8.65 -22.69 32.26
N ALA A 545 7.74 -22.79 33.23
CA ALA A 545 8.12 -22.66 34.63
C ALA A 545 9.26 -23.67 34.87
N SER A 546 10.38 -23.20 35.39
CA SER A 546 11.42 -24.12 35.86
C SER A 546 10.75 -25.01 36.88
N ALA A 547 10.73 -26.33 36.64
CA ALA A 547 10.38 -27.27 37.69
C ALA A 547 11.33 -26.98 38.85
N ALA A 548 10.80 -26.47 39.95
CA ALA A 548 11.55 -26.34 41.18
C ALA A 548 12.13 -27.71 41.49
N HIS A 549 13.47 -27.83 41.47
CA HIS A 549 14.16 -28.98 42.02
C HIS A 549 13.79 -29.07 43.49
N GLY A 550 12.93 -30.02 43.81
CA GLY A 550 12.41 -30.27 45.14
C GLY A 550 11.65 -31.59 45.15
N ALA A 551 12.25 -32.64 44.59
CA ALA A 551 11.85 -34.02 44.90
C ALA A 551 12.92 -34.58 45.86
N PRO A 552 12.55 -35.09 47.05
CA PRO A 552 13.49 -35.78 47.92
C PRO A 552 14.00 -37.04 47.23
N ALA A 553 15.28 -37.33 47.38
CA ALA A 553 15.87 -38.58 46.90
C ALA A 553 15.16 -39.78 47.53
N GLU A 554 14.52 -40.61 46.70
CA GLU A 554 14.12 -41.97 47.09
C GLU A 554 15.38 -42.75 47.46
N GLN A 555 15.46 -43.15 48.73
CA GLN A 555 16.45 -44.10 49.20
C GLN A 555 16.17 -45.48 48.60
N ALA A 556 17.15 -46.03 47.89
CA ALA A 556 17.13 -47.41 47.44
C ALA A 556 17.15 -48.39 48.64
N PRO A 557 16.42 -49.52 48.58
CA PRO A 557 16.42 -50.50 49.66
C PRO A 557 17.74 -51.30 49.66
N ALA A 558 18.27 -51.55 50.86
CA ALA A 558 19.47 -52.34 51.09
C ALA A 558 19.27 -53.81 50.67
N PRO A 559 20.29 -54.47 50.10
CA PRO A 559 20.20 -55.87 49.70
C PRO A 559 20.24 -56.80 50.93
N ARG A 560 19.47 -57.89 50.87
CA ARG A 560 19.62 -59.07 51.73
C ARG A 560 20.41 -60.14 50.99
#